data_AF-A0A2V9B4Q4-F1
#
_entry.id   AF-A0A2V9B4Q4-F1
#
_cell.length_a   1.000
_cell.length_b   1.000
_cell.length_c   1.000
_cell.angle_alpha   90.00
_cell.angle_beta   90.00
_cell.angle_gamma   90.00
#
_symmetry.space_group_name_H-M   'P 1'
#
loop_
_entity.id
_entity.type
_entity.pdbx_description
1 polymer ?
#
loop_
_entity_poly.entity_id
_entity_poly.type
_entity_poly.pdbx_seq_one_letter_code
_entity_poly.pdbx_strand_id
1 'polypeptide(L)'
;MADLNLGQNNVGRYLEVQYMQVVQRAGTGGTSNIGPGDTVRRSNGSIVVTGRIMKTNGAYCEMDSSGSGFTGWSKCSELRLVSKASPESAAAAAASTAPSGHTAVLSIVPGFTTQSGTANPVGNHGFYLLKDGAETAFAKGGFRAPAGTPVVKAMNAECEKKTPDCRTAIAAIIADSATAVKTDADGKATLPPVPPGVYYLFGIGQYEGKPLVWNVRVQIKPGPNSVTLDQRNGTVLDR
;
A
#
# COMPACT_ATOMS: atom_id res chain seq x y z
N MET A 1 -29.12 -10.90 -5.35
CA MET A 1 -28.46 -9.60 -5.57
C MET A 1 -27.60 -9.33 -4.35
N ALA A 2 -26.28 -9.43 -4.49
CA ALA A 2 -25.31 -8.93 -3.52
C ALA A 2 -24.09 -8.51 -4.31
N ASP A 3 -23.84 -7.21 -4.29
CA ASP A 3 -22.71 -6.54 -4.92
C ASP A 3 -21.43 -7.13 -4.31
N LEU A 4 -20.59 -7.74 -5.15
CA LEU A 4 -19.18 -7.92 -4.82
C LEU A 4 -18.60 -6.51 -4.80
N ASN A 5 -18.90 -5.78 -3.73
CA ASN A 5 -18.40 -4.45 -3.48
C ASN A 5 -16.90 -4.49 -3.75
N LEU A 6 -16.48 -3.99 -4.92
CA LEU A 6 -15.81 -2.69 -5.01
C LEU A 6 -15.65 -2.19 -3.59
N GLY A 7 -14.56 -2.58 -2.92
CA GLY A 7 -14.42 -2.34 -1.50
C GLY A 7 -14.85 -0.89 -1.25
N GLN A 8 -15.88 -0.68 -0.43
CA GLN A 8 -16.41 0.68 -0.19
C GLN A 8 -15.33 1.62 0.39
N ASN A 9 -14.17 1.06 0.75
CA ASN A 9 -12.98 1.75 1.22
C ASN A 9 -11.97 2.11 0.10
N ASN A 10 -12.25 1.76 -1.16
CA ASN A 10 -11.41 2.02 -2.33
C ASN A 10 -11.95 3.18 -3.19
N VAL A 11 -12.30 4.31 -2.55
CA VAL A 11 -12.72 5.55 -3.21
C VAL A 11 -11.66 6.66 -3.12
N GLY A 12 -10.39 6.29 -3.19
CA GLY A 12 -9.30 7.15 -3.61
C GLY A 12 -9.36 7.34 -5.12
N ARG A 13 -9.95 8.46 -5.56
CA ARG A 13 -10.12 8.87 -6.97
C ARG A 13 -8.85 8.90 -7.83
N TYR A 14 -7.68 8.59 -7.26
CA TYR A 14 -6.40 8.61 -7.96
C TYR A 14 -5.76 7.24 -8.19
N LEU A 15 -6.32 6.14 -7.67
CA LEU A 15 -5.77 4.79 -7.93
C LEU A 15 -6.82 3.68 -8.06
N GLU A 16 -8.08 3.92 -7.76
CA GLU A 16 -8.98 2.82 -7.42
C GLU A 16 -10.08 2.57 -8.48
N VAL A 17 -10.17 1.29 -8.87
CA VAL A 17 -11.25 0.56 -9.56
C VAL A 17 -11.61 0.85 -11.02
N GLN A 18 -11.29 2.00 -11.62
CA GLN A 18 -11.71 2.29 -13.01
C GLN A 18 -10.92 1.54 -14.10
N TYR A 19 -9.79 0.91 -13.73
CA TYR A 19 -8.97 0.08 -14.62
C TYR A 19 -9.09 -1.41 -14.30
N MET A 20 -9.91 -1.75 -13.32
CA MET A 20 -10.10 -3.13 -12.93
C MET A 20 -11.15 -3.73 -13.86
N GLN A 21 -10.69 -4.57 -14.78
CA GLN A 21 -11.59 -5.42 -15.53
C GLN A 21 -12.19 -6.42 -14.56
N VAL A 22 -13.52 -6.59 -14.59
CA VAL A 22 -14.18 -7.69 -13.87
C VAL A 22 -13.71 -8.99 -14.51
N VAL A 23 -12.67 -9.59 -13.94
CA VAL A 23 -12.12 -10.86 -14.41
C VAL A 23 -13.05 -12.03 -14.08
N GLN A 24 -13.91 -11.88 -13.06
CA GLN A 24 -14.92 -12.86 -12.72
C GLN A 24 -16.01 -12.23 -11.83
N ARG A 25 -17.28 -12.56 -12.08
CA ARG A 25 -18.39 -12.28 -11.15
C ARG A 25 -18.43 -13.37 -10.07
N ALA A 26 -18.95 -13.09 -8.87
CA ALA A 26 -19.12 -14.12 -7.82
C ALA A 26 -20.00 -15.24 -8.37
N GLY A 27 -19.38 -16.37 -8.69
CA GLY A 27 -20.09 -17.62 -8.95
C GLY A 27 -20.28 -18.41 -7.66
N THR A 28 -20.89 -19.58 -7.78
CA THR A 28 -20.81 -20.63 -6.76
C THR A 28 -19.33 -20.94 -6.54
N GLY A 29 -18.84 -20.74 -5.33
CA GLY A 29 -17.43 -20.84 -4.97
C GLY A 29 -16.74 -22.14 -5.42
N GLY A 30 -15.41 -22.09 -5.51
CA GLY A 30 -14.57 -23.27 -5.67
C GLY A 30 -14.21 -23.90 -4.31
N THR A 31 -13.38 -24.94 -4.31
CA THR A 31 -12.81 -25.50 -3.08
C THR A 31 -11.38 -24.98 -2.88
N SER A 32 -11.09 -24.47 -1.67
CA SER A 32 -9.74 -24.09 -1.25
C SER A 32 -9.57 -24.42 0.23
N ASN A 33 -8.35 -24.84 0.58
CA ASN A 33 -7.96 -25.10 1.96
C ASN A 33 -7.58 -23.83 2.73
N ILE A 34 -7.62 -22.67 2.07
CA ILE A 34 -7.30 -21.35 2.61
C ILE A 34 -8.61 -20.64 3.01
N GLY A 35 -8.72 -20.23 4.27
CA GLY A 35 -9.88 -19.57 4.87
C GLY A 35 -9.57 -18.22 5.51
N PRO A 36 -10.59 -17.45 5.91
CA PRO A 36 -10.41 -16.17 6.61
C PRO A 36 -9.56 -16.32 7.87
N GLY A 37 -8.63 -15.38 8.09
CA GLY A 37 -7.67 -15.40 9.17
C GLY A 37 -6.37 -16.16 8.87
N ASP A 38 -6.33 -16.99 7.81
CA ASP A 38 -5.12 -17.69 7.40
C ASP A 38 -4.04 -16.68 6.96
N THR A 39 -2.80 -16.93 7.36
CA THR A 39 -1.64 -16.18 6.84
C THR A 39 -1.13 -16.87 5.60
N VAL A 40 -0.99 -16.12 4.53
CA VAL A 40 -0.62 -16.61 3.20
C VAL A 40 0.51 -15.77 2.64
N ARG A 41 1.21 -16.34 1.65
CA ARG A 41 2.25 -15.67 0.88
C ARG A 41 1.96 -15.82 -0.61
N ARG A 42 1.99 -14.70 -1.32
CA ARG A 42 1.98 -14.63 -2.78
C ARG A 42 3.40 -14.34 -3.27
N SER A 43 3.82 -15.04 -4.32
CA SER A 43 5.13 -14.82 -4.94
C SER A 43 4.95 -14.69 -6.44
N ASN A 44 5.43 -13.59 -7.04
CA ASN A 44 5.47 -13.44 -8.50
C ASN A 44 6.93 -13.37 -8.99
N GLY A 45 7.70 -14.41 -8.69
CA GLY A 45 9.14 -14.47 -8.97
C GLY A 45 9.98 -13.59 -8.04
N SER A 46 9.97 -12.28 -8.27
CA SER A 46 10.85 -11.30 -7.60
C SER A 46 10.23 -10.65 -6.36
N ILE A 47 8.90 -10.67 -6.25
CA ILE A 47 8.16 -10.02 -5.16
C ILE A 47 7.46 -11.08 -4.34
N VAL A 48 7.68 -11.00 -3.04
CA VAL A 48 7.07 -11.84 -2.01
C VAL A 48 6.17 -10.96 -1.17
N VAL A 49 4.87 -11.23 -1.21
CA VAL A 49 3.87 -10.52 -0.42
C VAL A 49 3.28 -11.50 0.58
N THR A 50 3.43 -11.22 1.86
CA THR A 50 2.75 -11.96 2.94
C THR A 50 1.50 -11.20 3.33
N GLY A 51 0.42 -11.90 3.68
CA GLY A 51 -0.82 -11.27 4.07
C GLY A 51 -1.79 -12.19 4.78
N ARG A 52 -2.89 -11.62 5.25
CA ARG A 52 -3.98 -12.35 5.91
C ARG A 52 -5.18 -12.41 4.99
N ILE A 53 -5.84 -13.57 4.96
CA ILE A 53 -7.09 -13.69 4.23
C ILE A 53 -8.21 -13.02 5.02
N MET A 54 -8.86 -12.06 4.37
CA MET A 54 -9.99 -11.33 4.92
C MET A 54 -11.30 -12.04 4.56
N LYS A 55 -11.42 -12.47 3.29
CA LYS A 55 -12.61 -13.12 2.75
C LYS A 55 -12.21 -14.13 1.69
N THR A 56 -13.06 -15.12 1.46
CA THR A 56 -12.87 -16.10 0.39
C THR A 56 -14.20 -16.60 -0.13
N ASN A 57 -14.28 -16.90 -1.43
CA ASN A 57 -15.34 -17.71 -2.00
C ASN A 57 -14.81 -19.10 -2.42
N GLY A 58 -13.67 -19.51 -1.87
CA GLY A 58 -13.01 -20.78 -2.17
C GLY A 58 -12.21 -20.80 -3.48
N ALA A 59 -12.61 -20.09 -4.53
CA ALA A 59 -11.78 -19.93 -5.73
C ALA A 59 -10.83 -18.73 -5.61
N TYR A 60 -11.31 -17.64 -5.00
CA TYR A 60 -10.59 -16.39 -4.80
C TYR A 60 -10.57 -16.00 -3.33
N CYS A 61 -9.44 -15.42 -2.95
CA CYS A 61 -9.09 -15.03 -1.60
C CYS A 61 -8.77 -13.54 -1.61
N GLU A 62 -9.49 -12.75 -0.80
CA GLU A 62 -9.15 -11.37 -0.50
C GLU A 62 -8.05 -11.38 0.55
N MET A 63 -6.88 -10.88 0.18
CA MET A 63 -5.72 -10.80 1.06
C MET A 63 -5.49 -9.34 1.44
N ASP A 64 -5.36 -9.08 2.74
CA ASP A 64 -4.73 -7.86 3.26
C ASP A 64 -3.22 -8.09 3.30
N SER A 65 -2.47 -7.29 2.55
CA SER A 65 -1.01 -7.38 2.49
C SER A 65 -0.39 -6.93 3.82
N SER A 66 -0.12 -7.89 4.71
CA SER A 66 0.57 -7.68 5.99
C SER A 66 -0.04 -6.63 6.93
N GLY A 67 -1.36 -6.42 6.91
CA GLY A 67 -2.01 -5.41 7.76
C GLY A 67 -1.88 -3.98 7.23
N SER A 68 -1.49 -3.84 5.96
CA SER A 68 -1.32 -2.54 5.30
C SER A 68 -2.64 -1.83 4.99
N GLY A 69 -3.77 -2.52 5.09
CA GLY A 69 -5.07 -1.98 4.66
C GLY A 69 -5.25 -1.97 3.13
N PHE A 70 -4.23 -2.38 2.37
CA PHE A 70 -4.38 -2.70 0.95
C PHE A 70 -4.91 -4.12 0.81
N THR A 71 -6.19 -4.23 0.48
CA THR A 71 -6.81 -5.52 0.17
C THR A 71 -6.84 -5.76 -1.34
N GLY A 72 -6.53 -7.00 -1.73
CA GLY A 72 -6.56 -7.42 -3.12
C GLY A 72 -7.12 -8.83 -3.25
N TRP A 73 -7.94 -9.05 -4.27
CA TRP A 73 -8.42 -10.39 -4.62
C TRP A 73 -7.39 -11.10 -5.50
N SER A 74 -7.07 -12.34 -5.15
CA SER A 74 -6.22 -13.23 -5.95
C SER A 74 -6.81 -14.64 -5.97
N LYS A 75 -6.46 -15.45 -6.96
CA LYS A 75 -6.84 -16.88 -6.95
C LYS A 75 -6.24 -17.52 -5.70
N CYS A 76 -7.04 -18.25 -4.93
CA CYS A 76 -6.53 -18.94 -3.74
C CYS A 76 -5.42 -19.95 -4.10
N SER A 77 -5.46 -20.52 -5.30
CA SER A 77 -4.44 -21.45 -5.79
C SER A 77 -3.06 -20.82 -6.06
N GLU A 78 -2.99 -19.49 -6.20
CA GLU A 78 -1.72 -18.75 -6.36
C GLU A 78 -1.09 -18.37 -5.01
N LEU A 79 -1.81 -18.61 -3.91
CA LEU A 79 -1.39 -18.29 -2.56
C LEU A 79 -0.81 -19.54 -1.90
N ARG A 80 0.32 -19.37 -1.23
CA ARG A 80 0.88 -20.41 -0.35
C ARG A 80 0.46 -20.15 1.07
N LEU A 81 -0.20 -21.11 1.70
CA LEU A 81 -0.51 -21.07 3.12
C LEU A 81 0.79 -21.07 3.92
N VAL A 82 0.93 -20.09 4.81
CA VAL A 82 2.07 -19.95 5.73
C VAL A 82 1.65 -20.44 7.12
N SER A 83 0.48 -20.02 7.59
CA SER A 83 -0.11 -20.52 8.83
C SER A 83 -1.64 -20.49 8.79
N LYS A 84 -2.28 -21.47 9.45
CA LYS A 84 -3.72 -21.54 9.65
C LYS A 84 -4.18 -20.54 10.71
N ALA A 85 -5.37 -19.99 10.54
CA ALA A 85 -6.06 -19.24 11.57
C ALA A 85 -6.20 -20.12 12.83
N SER A 86 -5.58 -19.68 13.93
CA SER A 86 -5.78 -20.27 15.26
C SER A 86 -6.41 -19.22 16.16
N PRO A 87 -7.34 -19.58 17.07
CA PRO A 87 -7.94 -18.65 18.04
C PRO A 87 -6.90 -17.87 18.86
N GLU A 88 -5.75 -18.49 19.13
CA GLU A 88 -4.61 -17.92 19.85
C GLU A 88 -3.82 -16.89 19.01
N SER A 89 -3.87 -17.02 17.68
CA SER A 89 -3.19 -16.13 16.73
C SER A 89 -3.94 -14.80 16.49
N ALA A 90 -5.25 -14.78 16.75
CA ALA A 90 -6.05 -13.54 16.73
C ALA A 90 -5.69 -12.61 17.90
N ALA A 91 -5.39 -13.19 19.08
CA ALA A 91 -4.91 -12.45 20.25
C ALA A 91 -3.42 -12.06 20.12
N ALA A 92 -2.57 -12.94 19.56
CA ALA A 92 -1.16 -12.63 19.32
C ALA A 92 -0.93 -11.54 18.25
N ALA A 93 -1.87 -11.33 17.32
CA ALA A 93 -1.80 -10.23 16.34
C ALA A 93 -2.23 -8.87 16.92
N ALA A 94 -3.09 -8.86 17.94
CA ALA A 94 -3.40 -7.66 18.72
C ALA A 94 -2.32 -7.35 19.79
N ALA A 95 -1.49 -8.35 20.13
CA ALA A 95 -0.45 -8.26 21.16
C ALA A 95 0.96 -8.65 20.67
N SER A 96 1.30 -8.41 19.39
CA SER A 96 2.65 -8.69 18.87
C SER A 96 3.67 -7.66 19.35
N THR A 97 4.04 -7.75 20.63
CA THR A 97 5.41 -7.48 21.07
C THR A 97 6.29 -8.64 20.59
N ALA A 98 6.73 -8.58 19.34
CA ALA A 98 7.80 -9.46 18.86
C ALA A 98 9.11 -9.17 19.62
N PRO A 99 10.01 -10.15 19.79
CA PRO A 99 11.23 -9.98 20.58
C PRO A 99 12.09 -8.82 20.06
N SER A 100 12.45 -7.95 20.98
CA SER A 100 13.23 -6.73 20.80
C SER A 100 14.67 -7.04 20.38
N GLY A 101 15.05 -6.63 19.17
CA GLY A 101 16.46 -6.56 18.75
C GLY A 101 16.70 -6.25 17.26
N HIS A 102 15.83 -6.70 16.35
CA HIS A 102 16.13 -6.66 14.90
C HIS A 102 15.01 -6.14 14.00
N THR A 103 13.84 -5.82 14.54
CA THR A 103 12.73 -5.26 13.77
C THR A 103 12.49 -3.81 14.14
N ALA A 104 12.17 -3.01 13.14
CA ALA A 104 11.82 -1.62 13.28
C ALA A 104 10.41 -1.37 12.76
N VAL A 105 9.71 -0.45 13.41
CA VAL A 105 8.36 -0.05 13.04
C VAL A 105 8.37 1.45 12.77
N LEU A 106 7.73 1.86 11.67
CA LEU A 106 7.58 3.27 11.31
C LEU A 106 6.11 3.66 11.41
N SER A 107 5.81 4.74 12.12
CA SER A 107 4.48 5.35 12.15
C SER A 107 4.45 6.65 11.35
N ILE A 108 3.42 6.82 10.54
CA ILE A 108 3.09 8.07 9.85
C ILE A 108 2.26 8.92 10.80
N VAL A 109 2.72 10.15 11.01
CA VAL A 109 2.02 11.16 11.81
C VAL A 109 1.62 12.32 10.89
N PRO A 110 0.35 12.71 10.84
CA PRO A 110 -0.06 13.89 10.08
C PRO A 110 0.47 15.16 10.77
N GLY A 111 1.13 16.05 10.02
CA GLY A 111 1.56 17.36 10.49
C GLY A 111 0.64 18.51 10.08
N PHE A 112 -0.53 18.19 9.50
CA PHE A 112 -1.55 19.17 9.12
C PHE A 112 -2.48 19.47 10.29
N THR A 113 -2.91 20.73 10.40
CA THR A 113 -3.92 21.14 11.37
C THR A 113 -5.27 20.52 11.01
N THR A 114 -5.88 19.77 11.92
CA THR A 114 -7.22 19.22 11.74
C THR A 114 -8.25 20.35 11.81
N GLN A 115 -8.87 20.68 10.69
CA GLN A 115 -9.97 21.64 10.61
C GLN A 115 -11.27 20.91 10.27
N SER A 116 -12.33 21.15 11.04
CA SER A 116 -13.64 20.54 10.79
C SER A 116 -14.12 20.85 9.37
N GLY A 117 -14.46 19.81 8.60
CA GLY A 117 -14.91 19.92 7.21
C GLY A 117 -13.78 19.94 6.16
N THR A 118 -12.51 19.96 6.56
CA THR A 118 -11.36 19.86 5.65
C THR A 118 -10.73 18.48 5.79
N ALA A 119 -10.65 17.74 4.67
CA ALA A 119 -10.00 16.44 4.65
C ALA A 119 -8.50 16.56 4.96
N ASN A 120 -7.95 15.62 5.72
CA ASN A 120 -6.51 15.57 5.95
C ASN A 120 -5.80 15.20 4.63
N PRO A 121 -4.81 15.99 4.17
CA PRO A 121 -4.07 15.71 2.94
C PRO A 121 -3.36 14.36 2.90
N VAL A 122 -3.01 13.83 4.08
CA VAL A 122 -2.39 12.52 4.25
C VAL A 122 -3.45 11.43 4.35
N GLY A 123 -4.69 11.76 4.75
CA GLY A 123 -5.73 10.80 5.10
C GLY A 123 -6.26 9.98 3.93
N ASN A 124 -6.56 8.70 4.17
CA ASN A 124 -7.09 7.76 3.17
C ASN A 124 -6.18 7.53 1.93
N HIS A 125 -4.88 7.81 2.04
CA HIS A 125 -3.92 7.64 0.94
C HIS A 125 -2.98 6.47 1.18
N GLY A 126 -2.48 5.93 0.07
CA GLY A 126 -1.50 4.86 0.04
C GLY A 126 -0.07 5.38 0.18
N PHE A 127 0.69 4.77 1.08
CA PHE A 127 2.10 5.05 1.30
C PHE A 127 2.94 3.80 1.14
N TYR A 128 4.09 3.95 0.50
CA TYR A 128 5.04 2.90 0.19
C TYR A 128 6.39 3.25 0.81
N LEU A 129 6.97 2.29 1.52
CA LEU A 129 8.32 2.41 2.02
C LEU A 129 9.28 1.79 1.01
N LEU A 130 9.94 2.63 0.23
CA LEU A 130 10.83 2.23 -0.87
C LEU A 130 12.24 1.96 -0.34
N LYS A 131 12.91 0.99 -0.96
CA LYS A 131 14.33 0.69 -0.68
C LYS A 131 15.24 1.76 -1.29
N ASP A 132 14.83 2.31 -2.42
CA ASP A 132 15.53 3.37 -3.14
C ASP A 132 14.67 4.64 -3.23
N GLY A 133 15.28 5.76 -3.64
CA GLY A 133 14.53 6.98 -3.92
C GLY A 133 13.60 6.79 -5.13
N ALA A 134 12.48 7.51 -5.17
CA ALA A 134 11.45 7.34 -6.22
C ALA A 134 12.01 7.33 -7.65
N GLU A 135 12.94 8.20 -8.01
CA GLU A 135 13.60 8.21 -9.33
C GLU A 135 14.31 6.90 -9.66
N THR A 136 15.08 6.37 -8.72
CA THR A 136 15.78 5.10 -8.88
C THR A 136 14.80 3.94 -8.96
N ALA A 137 13.76 3.93 -8.12
CA ALA A 137 12.71 2.91 -8.13
C ALA A 137 11.99 2.87 -9.49
N PHE A 138 11.57 4.02 -10.02
CA PHE A 138 10.94 4.11 -11.33
C PHE A 138 11.87 3.63 -12.45
N ALA A 139 13.13 4.08 -12.46
CA ALA A 139 14.09 3.69 -13.48
C ALA A 139 14.34 2.18 -13.49
N LYS A 140 14.44 1.53 -12.32
CA LYS A 140 14.58 0.07 -12.20
C LYS A 140 13.37 -0.68 -12.76
N GLY A 141 12.17 -0.15 -12.56
CA GLY A 141 10.93 -0.71 -13.09
C GLY A 141 10.60 -0.31 -14.54
N GLY A 142 11.51 0.39 -15.23
CA GLY A 142 11.35 0.75 -16.63
C GLY A 142 10.48 1.98 -16.91
N PHE A 143 10.01 2.68 -15.88
CA PHE A 143 9.32 3.96 -16.06
C PHE A 143 10.34 5.10 -16.12
N ARG A 144 10.26 5.94 -17.17
CA ARG A 144 11.13 7.10 -17.34
C ARG A 144 10.30 8.33 -17.67
N ALA A 145 10.67 9.44 -17.06
CA ALA A 145 10.10 10.74 -17.36
C ALA A 145 10.63 11.26 -18.70
N PRO A 146 9.84 12.07 -19.44
CA PRO A 146 10.38 12.92 -20.48
C PRO A 146 11.51 13.82 -19.96
N ALA A 147 12.46 14.17 -20.83
CA ALA A 147 13.58 15.04 -20.46
C ALA A 147 13.07 16.37 -19.86
N GLY A 148 13.69 16.79 -18.75
CA GLY A 148 13.31 18.01 -18.02
C GLY A 148 12.04 17.90 -17.16
N THR A 149 11.36 16.74 -17.14
CA THR A 149 10.17 16.53 -16.30
C THR A 149 10.53 15.71 -15.06
N PRO A 150 10.18 16.16 -13.84
CA PRO A 150 10.33 15.33 -12.64
C PRO A 150 9.53 14.03 -12.75
N VAL A 151 10.13 12.90 -12.38
CA VAL A 151 9.55 11.57 -12.59
C VAL A 151 8.18 11.39 -11.94
N VAL A 152 7.97 11.96 -10.76
CA VAL A 152 6.68 11.84 -10.06
C VAL A 152 5.61 12.70 -10.74
N LYS A 153 5.99 13.84 -11.32
CA LYS A 153 5.06 14.66 -12.12
C LYS A 153 4.65 13.92 -13.39
N ALA A 154 5.60 13.31 -14.10
CA ALA A 154 5.31 12.48 -15.27
C ALA A 154 4.41 11.29 -14.91
N MET A 155 4.73 10.57 -13.83
CA MET A 155 3.91 9.47 -13.32
C MET A 155 2.49 9.93 -13.01
N ASN A 156 2.32 11.05 -12.31
CA ASN A 156 1.00 11.58 -11.96
C ASN A 156 0.18 11.91 -13.21
N ALA A 157 0.79 12.58 -14.20
CA ALA A 157 0.12 12.90 -15.47
C ALA A 157 -0.31 11.66 -16.25
N GLU A 158 0.54 10.64 -16.31
CA GLU A 158 0.20 9.37 -16.97
C GLU A 158 -0.92 8.61 -16.25
N CYS A 159 -0.93 8.66 -14.91
CA CYS A 159 -1.99 8.05 -14.10
C CYS A 159 -3.33 8.79 -14.13
N GLU A 160 -3.31 10.11 -14.28
CA GLU A 160 -4.52 10.89 -14.57
C GLU A 160 -5.10 10.55 -15.95
N LYS A 161 -4.22 10.37 -16.96
CA LYS A 161 -4.59 10.07 -18.35
C LYS A 161 -4.89 8.61 -18.63
N LYS A 162 -4.71 7.71 -17.66
CA LYS A 162 -5.09 6.31 -17.80
C LYS A 162 -4.24 5.49 -18.76
N THR A 163 -2.98 5.85 -18.90
CA THR A 163 -2.11 5.22 -19.90
C THR A 163 -1.49 3.90 -19.39
N PRO A 164 -1.00 3.03 -20.29
CA PRO A 164 -0.21 1.86 -19.92
C PRO A 164 1.01 2.21 -19.06
N ASP A 165 1.62 3.38 -19.28
CA ASP A 165 2.80 3.83 -18.55
C ASP A 165 2.52 4.09 -17.07
N CYS A 166 1.29 4.48 -16.71
CA CYS A 166 0.87 4.51 -15.31
C CYS A 166 1.00 3.13 -14.65
N ARG A 167 0.59 2.05 -15.34
CA ARG A 167 0.71 0.69 -14.78
C ARG A 167 2.17 0.29 -14.59
N THR A 168 3.04 0.64 -15.56
CA THR A 168 4.48 0.43 -15.45
C THR A 168 5.05 1.17 -14.23
N ALA A 169 4.66 2.43 -14.04
CA ALA A 169 5.13 3.24 -12.93
C ALA A 169 4.67 2.71 -11.56
N ILE A 170 3.40 2.31 -11.45
CA ILE A 170 2.86 1.67 -10.24
C ILE A 170 3.59 0.36 -9.95
N ALA A 171 3.81 -0.48 -10.96
CA ALA A 171 4.53 -1.74 -10.81
C ALA A 171 5.98 -1.52 -10.33
N ALA A 172 6.64 -0.46 -10.82
CA ALA A 172 7.98 -0.08 -10.38
C ALA A 172 8.04 0.25 -8.88
N ILE A 173 7.10 1.07 -8.40
CA ILE A 173 7.00 1.42 -6.98
C ILE A 173 6.72 0.19 -6.11
N ILE A 174 5.78 -0.67 -6.51
CA ILE A 174 5.46 -1.90 -5.77
C ILE A 174 6.67 -2.85 -5.73
N ALA A 175 7.42 -2.97 -6.83
CA ALA A 175 8.59 -3.83 -6.89
C ALA A 175 9.74 -3.36 -5.98
N ASP A 176 9.94 -2.06 -5.87
CA ASP A 176 10.97 -1.47 -5.02
C ASP A 176 10.58 -1.46 -3.53
N SER A 177 9.27 -1.44 -3.23
CA SER A 177 8.74 -1.34 -1.88
C SER A 177 9.24 -2.47 -0.96
N ALA A 178 9.69 -2.09 0.23
CA ALA A 178 9.91 -2.99 1.36
C ALA A 178 8.58 -3.33 2.05
N THR A 179 7.69 -2.35 2.17
CA THR A 179 6.33 -2.50 2.69
C THR A 179 5.46 -1.33 2.24
N ALA A 180 4.15 -1.41 2.48
CA ALA A 180 3.20 -0.35 2.19
C ALA A 180 2.13 -0.27 3.30
N VAL A 181 1.42 0.86 3.38
CA VAL A 181 0.29 1.06 4.28
C VAL A 181 -0.68 2.09 3.72
N LYS A 182 -1.96 1.95 4.02
CA LYS A 182 -2.98 2.98 3.82
C LYS A 182 -3.22 3.69 5.14
N THR A 183 -3.17 5.01 5.12
CA THR A 183 -3.49 5.83 6.29
C THR A 183 -4.99 5.89 6.53
N ASP A 184 -5.38 6.02 7.79
CA ASP A 184 -6.76 6.30 8.17
C ASP A 184 -7.22 7.70 7.72
N ALA A 185 -8.46 8.05 8.04
CA ALA A 185 -9.03 9.36 7.69
C ALA A 185 -8.27 10.54 8.32
N ASP A 186 -7.61 10.32 9.45
CA ASP A 186 -6.80 11.33 10.13
C ASP A 186 -5.37 11.41 9.57
N GLY A 187 -4.99 10.55 8.62
CA GLY A 187 -3.63 10.53 8.06
C GLY A 187 -2.62 9.77 8.92
N LYS A 188 -3.07 8.94 9.85
CA LYS A 188 -2.20 8.10 10.68
C LYS A 188 -2.11 6.69 10.11
N ALA A 189 -0.93 6.10 10.25
CA ALA A 189 -0.70 4.70 9.93
C ALA A 189 0.51 4.16 10.70
N THR A 190 0.55 2.85 10.90
CA THR A 190 1.76 2.15 11.32
C THR A 190 2.12 1.13 10.24
N LEU A 191 3.32 1.25 9.69
CA LEU A 191 3.80 0.36 8.64
C LEU A 191 4.11 -1.03 9.24
N PRO A 192 3.93 -2.11 8.46
CA PRO A 192 4.40 -3.43 8.85
C PRO A 192 5.91 -3.40 9.18
N PRO A 193 6.38 -4.23 10.14
CA PRO A 193 7.78 -4.21 10.57
C PRO A 193 8.76 -4.46 9.42
N VAL A 194 9.87 -3.72 9.41
CA VAL A 194 10.97 -3.85 8.43
C VAL A 194 12.32 -3.94 9.13
N PRO A 195 13.37 -4.46 8.46
CA PRO A 195 14.73 -4.33 8.95
C PRO A 195 15.13 -2.85 9.15
N PRO A 196 15.95 -2.52 10.16
CA PRO A 196 16.56 -1.20 10.29
C PRO A 196 17.38 -0.86 9.05
N GLY A 197 17.32 0.39 8.60
CA GLY A 197 17.97 0.81 7.37
C GLY A 197 17.54 2.20 6.89
N VAL A 198 18.10 2.60 5.76
CA VAL A 198 17.66 3.81 5.04
C VAL A 198 16.58 3.41 4.06
N TYR A 199 15.47 4.14 4.08
CA TYR A 199 14.35 3.96 3.17
C TYR A 199 13.83 5.32 2.69
N TYR A 200 12.89 5.30 1.76
CA TYR A 200 12.15 6.48 1.33
C TYR A 200 10.66 6.26 1.50
N LEU A 201 9.99 7.10 2.28
CA LEU A 201 8.54 7.08 2.39
C LEU A 201 7.95 7.86 1.22
N PHE A 202 7.31 7.12 0.32
CA PHE A 202 6.69 7.64 -0.88
C PHE A 202 5.16 7.57 -0.79
N GLY A 203 4.48 8.65 -1.17
CA GLY A 203 3.02 8.67 -1.23
C GLY A 203 2.50 9.94 -1.88
N ILE A 204 1.25 9.89 -2.35
CA ILE A 204 0.59 11.02 -3.01
C ILE A 204 -0.75 11.26 -2.33
N GLY A 205 -0.88 12.43 -1.71
CA GLY A 205 -2.09 12.93 -1.11
C GLY A 205 -2.73 14.05 -1.92
N GLN A 206 -3.72 14.72 -1.33
CA GLN A 206 -4.43 15.85 -1.92
C GLN A 206 -4.38 17.06 -1.00
N TYR A 207 -3.80 18.17 -1.46
CA TYR A 207 -3.73 19.43 -0.73
C TYR A 207 -4.33 20.54 -1.58
N GLU A 208 -5.41 21.18 -1.09
CA GLU A 208 -6.11 22.27 -1.78
C GLU A 208 -6.51 21.93 -3.24
N GLY A 209 -6.89 20.67 -3.49
CA GLY A 209 -7.28 20.19 -4.82
C GLY A 209 -6.13 19.97 -5.80
N LYS A 210 -4.88 20.02 -5.31
CA LYS A 210 -3.67 19.64 -6.04
C LYS A 210 -3.03 18.38 -5.45
N PRO A 211 -2.37 17.54 -6.27
CA PRO A 211 -1.58 16.43 -5.77
C PRO A 211 -0.42 16.94 -4.91
N LEU A 212 -0.27 16.37 -3.71
CA LEU A 212 0.88 16.62 -2.82
C LEU A 212 1.69 15.34 -2.70
N VAL A 213 2.96 15.40 -3.10
CA VAL A 213 3.85 14.24 -3.16
C VAL A 213 4.81 14.27 -1.99
N TRP A 214 4.93 13.14 -1.31
CA TRP A 214 6.04 12.87 -0.39
C TRP A 214 6.99 11.85 -1.00
N ASN A 215 8.29 12.13 -0.89
CA ASN A 215 9.39 11.22 -1.19
C ASN A 215 10.49 11.46 -0.15
N VAL A 216 10.18 11.13 1.10
CA VAL A 216 10.97 11.53 2.26
C VAL A 216 11.97 10.44 2.62
N ARG A 217 13.27 10.74 2.58
CA ARG A 217 14.31 9.83 3.07
C ARG A 217 14.17 9.66 4.59
N VAL A 218 14.03 8.43 5.06
CA VAL A 218 13.89 8.08 6.48
C VAL A 218 15.01 7.13 6.89
N GLN A 219 15.65 7.42 8.02
CA GLN A 219 16.57 6.49 8.68
C GLN A 219 15.78 5.74 9.75
N ILE A 220 15.52 4.46 9.52
CA ILE A 220 14.79 3.59 10.44
C ILE A 220 15.80 2.89 11.34
N LYS A 221 15.66 3.10 12.65
CA LYS A 221 16.45 2.45 13.71
C LYS A 221 15.67 1.27 14.31
N PRO A 222 16.31 0.28 14.96
CA PRO A 222 15.58 -0.76 15.69
C PRO A 222 14.53 -0.16 16.65
N GLY A 223 13.36 -0.79 16.74
CA GLY A 223 12.26 -0.31 17.56
C GLY A 223 11.37 0.75 16.88
N PRO A 224 10.67 1.59 17.67
CA PRO A 224 9.70 2.53 17.13
C PRO A 224 10.37 3.76 16.49
N ASN A 225 9.88 4.14 15.31
CA ASN A 225 10.24 5.34 14.58
C ASN A 225 8.97 6.06 14.15
N SER A 226 9.05 7.36 13.92
CA SER A 226 7.94 8.15 13.39
C SER A 226 8.44 9.12 12.32
N VAL A 227 7.57 9.41 11.36
CA VAL A 227 7.77 10.47 10.38
C VAL A 227 6.53 11.34 10.33
N THR A 228 6.72 12.64 10.45
CA THR A 228 5.64 13.61 10.30
C THR A 228 5.55 14.01 8.84
N LEU A 229 4.38 13.88 8.23
CA LEU A 229 4.11 14.33 6.86
C LEU A 229 3.35 15.64 6.90
N ASP A 230 3.92 16.69 6.29
CA ASP A 230 3.33 18.01 6.20
C ASP A 230 3.68 18.69 4.87
N GLN A 231 3.27 19.95 4.71
CA GLN A 231 3.57 20.73 3.50
C GLN A 231 5.06 21.05 3.34
N ARG A 232 5.85 21.07 4.42
CA ARG A 232 7.28 21.46 4.39
C ARG A 232 8.15 20.36 3.81
N ASN A 233 7.72 19.10 3.91
CA ASN A 233 8.42 17.95 3.35
C ASN A 233 7.66 17.24 2.22
N GLY A 234 6.61 17.87 1.72
CA GLY A 234 5.89 17.47 0.51
C GLY A 234 6.09 18.49 -0.62
N THR A 235 5.97 18.03 -1.85
CA THR A 235 6.01 18.86 -3.05
C THR A 235 4.63 18.88 -3.70
N VAL A 236 4.02 20.06 -3.77
CA VAL A 236 2.78 20.24 -4.54
C VAL A 236 3.11 20.13 -6.01
N LEU A 237 2.40 19.27 -6.73
CA LEU A 237 2.51 19.19 -8.18
C LEU A 237 1.63 20.27 -8.81
N ASP A 238 2.25 21.18 -9.54
CA ASP A 238 1.52 22.05 -10.45
C ASP A 238 1.03 21.27 -11.67
N ARG A 239 -0.22 21.54 -12.07
CA ARG A 239 -0.80 21.00 -13.30
C ARG A 239 0.04 21.36 -14.52
#